data_AF-A0A2J4ZF28-F1
#
_entry.id   AF-A0A2J4ZF28-F1
#
_cell.length_a   1.000
_cell.length_b   1.000
_cell.length_c   1.000
_cell.angle_alpha   90.00
_cell.angle_beta   90.00
_cell.angle_gamma   90.00
#
_symmetry.space_group_name_H-M   'P 1'
#
loop_
_entity.id
_entity.type
_entity.pdbx_description
1 polymer ?
#
loop_
_entity_poly.entity_id
_entity_poly.type
_entity_poly.pdbx_seq_one_letter_code
_entity_poly.pdbx_strand_id
1 'polypeptide(L)' 'MECRPECGACCIAPSISSPIPGMPQGKPANTRCVQLSQNNLCAIFGSPLRPKVCASLKPEAEMCATNR' A
#
# COMPACT_ATOMS: atom_id res chain seq x y z
N MET A 1 -0.99 -14.46 7.62
CA MET A 1 -2.41 -14.03 7.62
C MET A 1 -2.88 -13.86 6.19
N GLU A 2 -4.19 -13.88 5.94
CA GLU A 2 -4.74 -13.65 4.59
C GLU A 2 -4.87 -12.15 4.29
N CYS A 3 -4.72 -11.78 3.01
CA CYS A 3 -4.90 -10.40 2.58
C CYS A 3 -6.38 -10.03 2.71
N ARG A 4 -6.66 -8.93 3.42
CA ARG A 4 -8.00 -8.37 3.53
C ARG A 4 -8.15 -7.25 2.50
N PRO A 5 -8.93 -7.43 1.42
CA PRO A 5 -9.25 -6.33 0.52
C PRO A 5 -9.91 -5.20 1.33
N GLU A 6 -9.78 -3.96 0.84
CA GLU A 6 -10.40 -2.77 1.46
C GLU A 6 -9.87 -2.37 2.85
N CYS A 7 -8.81 -3.02 3.37
CA CYS A 7 -8.14 -2.56 4.60
C CYS A 7 -7.19 -1.37 4.36
N GLY A 8 -6.62 -1.23 3.15
CA GLY A 8 -5.67 -0.17 2.82
C GLY A 8 -4.33 -0.22 3.58
N ALA A 9 -4.12 -1.19 4.46
CA ALA A 9 -2.94 -1.29 5.33
C ALA A 9 -1.61 -1.22 4.57
N CYS A 10 -1.46 -1.98 3.49
CA CYS A 10 -0.25 -1.97 2.65
C CYS A 10 0.00 -0.62 1.94
N CYS A 11 -1.02 0.22 1.82
CA CYS A 11 -0.92 1.56 1.25
C CYS A 11 -0.73 2.65 2.31
N ILE A 12 -0.84 2.34 3.61
CA ILE A 12 -0.72 3.32 4.71
C ILE A 12 0.50 3.01 5.57
N ALA A 13 0.59 1.80 6.12
CA ALA A 13 1.57 1.44 7.14
C ALA A 13 3.04 1.45 6.68
N PRO A 14 3.45 0.78 5.58
CA PRO A 14 4.87 0.59 5.29
C PRO A 14 5.54 1.89 4.81
N SER A 15 6.81 2.07 5.14
CA SER A 15 7.68 3.04 4.46
C SER A 15 8.15 2.44 3.13
N ILE A 16 8.05 3.22 2.06
CA ILE A 16 8.40 2.81 0.70
C ILE A 16 9.32 3.88 0.13
N SER A 17 10.60 3.57 -0.08
CA SER A 17 11.55 4.50 -0.69
C SER A 17 11.49 4.51 -2.22
N SER A 18 10.84 3.51 -2.82
CA SER A 18 10.66 3.45 -4.28
C SER A 18 9.61 4.46 -4.75
N PRO A 19 9.79 5.11 -5.91
CA PRO A 19 8.83 6.06 -6.44
C PRO A 19 7.47 5.41 -6.69
N ILE A 20 6.40 6.12 -6.34
CA ILE A 20 5.02 5.79 -6.67
C ILE A 20 4.51 6.90 -7.60
N PRO A 21 3.65 6.62 -8.60
CA PRO A 21 3.03 7.68 -9.39
C PRO A 21 2.31 8.70 -8.49
N GLY A 22 2.75 9.96 -8.52
CA GLY A 22 2.30 11.04 -7.62
C GLY A 22 3.06 11.15 -6.28
N MET A 23 4.01 10.26 -6.00
CA MET A 23 4.93 10.33 -4.86
C MET A 23 6.36 9.95 -5.30
N PRO A 24 7.12 10.86 -5.94
CA PRO A 24 8.41 10.53 -6.54
C PRO A 24 9.51 10.19 -5.53
N GLN A 25 9.41 10.69 -4.30
CA GLN A 25 10.32 10.35 -3.18
C GLN A 25 9.86 9.10 -2.41
N GLY A 26 8.87 8.38 -2.93
CA GLY A 26 8.22 7.27 -2.25
C GLY A 26 7.19 7.73 -1.21
N LYS A 27 6.86 6.86 -0.26
CA LYS A 27 5.81 7.03 0.74
C LYS A 27 6.35 6.76 2.13
N PRO A 28 6.34 7.73 3.06
CA PRO A 28 6.68 7.48 4.45
C PRO A 28 5.75 6.44 5.10
N ALA A 29 6.22 5.83 6.20
CA ALA A 29 5.37 4.99 7.04
C ALA A 29 4.20 5.81 7.60
N ASN A 30 3.06 5.14 7.80
CA ASN A 30 1.82 5.73 8.32
C ASN A 30 1.24 6.88 7.48
N THR A 31 1.71 7.06 6.23
CA THR A 31 1.17 8.05 5.28
C THR A 31 0.26 7.37 4.27
N ARG A 32 -0.92 7.96 4.04
CA ARG A 32 -1.87 7.49 3.02
C ARG A 32 -1.28 7.66 1.62
N CYS A 33 -1.14 6.54 0.90
CA CYS A 33 -0.69 6.56 -0.50
C CYS A 33 -1.67 7.35 -1.39
N VAL A 34 -1.15 8.16 -2.32
CA VAL A 34 -1.96 8.90 -3.31
C VAL A 34 -2.80 7.97 -4.20
N GLN A 35 -2.39 6.72 -4.36
CA GLN A 35 -3.10 5.71 -5.15
C GLN A 35 -4.16 4.95 -4.33
N LEU A 36 -4.36 5.28 -3.05
CA LEU A 36 -5.38 4.62 -2.22
C LEU A 36 -6.73 5.33 -2.37
N SER A 37 -7.68 4.66 -3.02
CA SER A 37 -9.03 5.18 -3.25
C SER A 37 -9.82 5.36 -1.95
N GLN A 38 -11.00 5.99 -2.03
CA GLN A 38 -11.90 6.14 -0.89
C GLN A 38 -12.38 4.80 -0.32
N ASN A 39 -12.45 3.76 -1.16
CA ASN A 39 -12.82 2.40 -0.75
C ASN A 39 -11.62 1.59 -0.24
N ASN A 40 -10.48 2.24 0.03
CA ASN A 40 -9.24 1.60 0.46
C ASN A 40 -8.73 0.51 -0.50
N LEU A 41 -8.95 0.71 -1.79
CA LEU A 41 -8.41 -0.11 -2.87
C LEU A 41 -7.30 0.66 -3.59
N CYS A 42 -6.23 -0.03 -3.97
CA CYS A 42 -5.14 0.61 -4.72
C CYS A 42 -5.58 0.81 -6.18
N ALA A 43 -5.60 2.06 -6.65
CA ALA A 43 -6.05 2.44 -7.99
C ALA A 43 -5.18 1.85 -9.12
N ILE A 44 -3.94 1.47 -8.81
CA ILE A 44 -3.00 0.83 -9.75
C ILE A 44 -2.74 -0.64 -9.39
N PHE A 45 -3.63 -1.30 -8.67
CA PHE A 45 -3.49 -2.73 -8.37
C PHE A 45 -3.42 -3.56 -9.67
N GLY A 46 -2.31 -4.28 -9.88
CA GLY A 46 -2.08 -5.08 -11.09
C GLY A 46 -1.54 -4.29 -12.29
N SER A 47 -1.44 -2.96 -12.19
CA SER A 47 -0.85 -2.12 -13.23
C SER A 47 0.69 -2.23 -13.23
N PRO A 48 1.35 -2.12 -14.40
CA PRO A 48 2.81 -2.00 -14.48
C PRO A 48 3.36 -0.74 -13.79
N LEU A 49 2.50 0.26 -13.53
CA LEU A 49 2.86 1.47 -12.78
C LEU A 49 2.95 1.22 -11.27
N ARG A 50 2.47 0.07 -10.76
CA ARG A 50 2.59 -0.30 -9.35
C ARG A 50 4.04 -0.67 -9.04
N PRO A 51 4.66 -0.04 -8.04
CA PRO A 51 6.03 -0.37 -7.68
C PRO A 51 6.17 -1.85 -7.29
N LYS A 52 7.28 -2.48 -7.69
CA LYS A 52 7.54 -3.90 -7.41
C LYS A 52 7.44 -4.22 -5.93
N VAL A 53 7.93 -3.34 -5.06
CA VAL A 53 7.81 -3.49 -3.60
C VAL A 53 6.35 -3.59 -3.15
N CYS A 54 5.46 -2.74 -3.68
CA CYS A 54 4.03 -2.81 -3.38
C CYS A 54 3.40 -4.12 -3.83
N ALA A 55 3.85 -4.70 -4.95
CA ALA A 55 3.35 -5.97 -5.48
C ALA A 55 3.89 -7.19 -4.71
N SER A 56 5.10 -7.07 -4.14
CA SER A 56 5.74 -8.13 -3.35
C SER A 56 5.35 -8.12 -1.86
N LEU A 57 4.67 -7.07 -1.38
CA LEU A 57 4.20 -7.01 0.00
C LEU A 57 3.24 -8.16 0.31
N LYS A 58 3.57 -8.95 1.32
CA LYS A 58 2.71 -9.99 1.88
C LYS A 58 1.99 -9.47 3.13
N PRO A 59 0.79 -9.97 3.44
CA PRO A 59 0.09 -9.63 4.66
C PRO A 59 0.90 -10.04 5.90
N GLU A 60 1.13 -9.11 6.80
CA GLU A 60 1.90 -9.30 8.03
C GLU A 60 1.22 -8.62 9.21
N ALA A 61 1.30 -9.20 10.40
CA ALA A 61 0.56 -8.75 11.58
C ALA A 61 0.90 -7.30 11.97
N GLU A 62 2.15 -6.89 11.86
CA GLU A 62 2.59 -5.53 12.17
C GLU A 62 1.97 -4.50 11.21
N MET A 63 1.89 -4.82 9.92
CA MET A 63 1.30 -3.96 8.90
C MET A 63 -0.22 -3.94 8.95
N CYS A 64 -0.83 -5.12 9.07
CA CYS A 64 -2.26 -5.31 8.89
C CYS A 64 -3.07 -5.16 10.19
N ALA A 65 -2.44 -5.24 11.37
CA ALA A 65 -3.10 -5.25 12.67
C ALA A 65 -4.26 -6.27 12.77
N THR A 66 -5.05 -6.19 13.85
CA THR A 66 -6.25 -7.02 14.05
C THR A 66 -7.49 -6.41 13.41
N ASN A 67 -7.53 -5.08 13.26
CA ASN A 67 -8.67 -4.35 12.69
C ASN A 67 -8.35 -3.79 11.29
N ARG A 68 -9.34 -3.18 10.63
CA ARG A 68 -9.14 -2.33 9.43
C ARG A 68 -8.44 -1.01 9.78
#